data_AF-A0ABD4SYI0-F1
#
_entry.id   AF-A0ABD4SYI0-F1
#
_cell.length_a   1.000
_cell.length_b   1.000
_cell.length_c   1.000
_cell.angle_alpha   90.00
_cell.angle_beta   90.00
_cell.angle_gamma   90.00
#
_symmetry.space_group_name_H-M   'P 1'
#
loop_
_entity.id
_entity.type
_entity.pdbx_description
1 polymer ?
#
loop_
_entity_poly.entity_id
_entity_poly.type
_entity_poly.pdbx_seq_one_letter_code
_entity_poly.pdbx_strand_id
1 'polypeptide(L)'
;MNPKRYLYTTWISIILILAFSRGQWGVVTQVVSEVPALRPEAGANLATPEGVALMKTAWRYSDAQIVEVGFNEPGADRRPSGPANRTYDSMPHAGAANFGPTQTRFPRG
;
A
#
# COMPACT_ATOMS: atom_id res chain seq x y z
N MET A 1 -48.41 -38.98 -8.37
CA MET A 1 -47.28 -38.19 -7.82
C MET A 1 -46.00 -39.00 -8.01
N ASN A 2 -45.02 -38.51 -8.77
CA ASN A 2 -43.91 -39.35 -9.27
C ASN A 2 -42.61 -39.08 -8.47
N PRO A 3 -42.19 -39.98 -7.56
CA PRO A 3 -41.16 -39.70 -6.54
C PRO A 3 -39.77 -39.40 -7.13
N LYS A 4 -39.50 -39.83 -8.37
CA LYS A 4 -38.25 -39.56 -9.08
C LYS A 4 -38.07 -38.07 -9.43
N ARG A 5 -39.16 -37.30 -9.56
CA ARG A 5 -39.09 -35.86 -9.91
C ARG A 5 -38.54 -35.00 -8.78
N TYR A 6 -38.79 -35.37 -7.52
CA TYR A 6 -38.32 -34.63 -6.33
C TYR A 6 -36.82 -34.84 -6.05
N LEU A 7 -36.28 -35.99 -6.46
CA LEU A 7 -34.85 -36.27 -6.37
C LEU A 7 -34.08 -35.41 -7.39
N TYR A 8 -34.58 -35.28 -8.62
CA TYR A 8 -33.90 -34.48 -9.65
C TYR A 8 -33.90 -32.98 -9.34
N THR A 9 -34.98 -32.43 -8.79
CA THR A 9 -35.04 -31.01 -8.42
C THR A 9 -34.14 -30.66 -7.24
N THR A 10 -33.97 -31.57 -6.27
CA THR A 10 -33.04 -31.35 -5.14
C THR A 10 -31.57 -31.36 -5.59
N TRP A 11 -31.19 -32.27 -6.50
CA TRP A 11 -29.83 -32.29 -7.07
C TRP A 11 -29.52 -31.05 -7.93
N ILE A 12 -30.49 -30.56 -8.72
CA ILE A 12 -30.34 -29.32 -9.50
C ILE A 12 -30.17 -28.10 -8.58
N SER A 13 -30.94 -28.02 -7.49
CA SER A 13 -30.81 -26.93 -6.51
C SER A 13 -29.44 -26.93 -5.81
N ILE A 14 -28.90 -28.10 -5.47
CA ILE A 14 -27.56 -28.20 -4.85
C ILE A 14 -26.47 -27.75 -5.82
N ILE A 15 -26.55 -28.12 -7.10
CA ILE A 15 -25.61 -27.67 -8.13
C ILE A 15 -25.69 -26.16 -8.34
N LEU A 16 -26.91 -25.58 -8.34
CA LEU A 16 -27.09 -24.14 -8.46
C LEU A 16 -26.53 -23.37 -7.26
N ILE A 17 -26.69 -23.87 -6.03
CA ILE A 17 -26.14 -23.24 -4.81
C ILE A 17 -24.61 -23.33 -4.78
N LEU A 18 -24.04 -24.46 -5.23
CA LEU A 18 -22.59 -24.63 -5.35
C LEU A 18 -21.97 -23.80 -6.48
N ALA A 19 -22.71 -23.56 -7.57
CA ALA A 19 -22.29 -22.66 -8.63
C ALA A 19 -22.34 -21.18 -8.21
N PHE A 20 -23.31 -20.80 -7.37
CA PHE A 20 -23.48 -19.42 -6.91
C PHE A 20 -22.45 -19.00 -5.84
N SER A 21 -21.94 -19.95 -5.05
CA SER A 21 -20.99 -19.67 -3.95
C SER A 21 -19.53 -19.46 -4.37
N ARG A 22 -19.19 -19.59 -5.66
CA ARG A 22 -17.81 -19.43 -6.17
C ARG A 22 -17.46 -18.06 -6.77
N GLY A 23 -18.40 -17.12 -6.84
CA GLY A 23 -18.28 -16.01 -7.79
C GLY A 23 -18.43 -14.59 -7.26
N GLN A 24 -18.18 -14.28 -5.98
CA GLN A 24 -18.43 -12.92 -5.46
C GLN A 24 -17.40 -12.45 -4.41
N TRP A 25 -16.12 -12.81 -4.54
CA TRP A 25 -15.06 -12.03 -3.85
C TRP A 25 -14.68 -10.91 -4.80
N GLY A 26 -15.45 -9.82 -4.76
CA GLY A 26 -15.18 -8.64 -5.57
C GLY A 26 -13.83 -8.05 -5.19
N VAL A 27 -12.90 -8.03 -6.14
CA VAL A 27 -11.70 -7.19 -6.04
C VAL A 27 -12.19 -5.75 -6.13
N VAL A 28 -12.14 -5.02 -5.03
CA VAL A 28 -12.36 -3.57 -5.04
C VAL A 28 -11.15 -2.95 -5.73
N THR A 29 -11.30 -2.60 -7.00
CA THR A 29 -10.28 -1.85 -7.73
C THR A 29 -10.28 -0.41 -7.25
N GLN A 30 -9.15 0.07 -6.74
CA GLN A 30 -8.97 1.48 -6.40
C GLN A 30 -9.05 2.32 -7.68
N VAL A 31 -10.05 3.20 -7.77
CA VAL A 31 -10.17 4.19 -8.84
C VAL A 31 -9.22 5.35 -8.53
N VAL A 32 -8.14 5.47 -9.30
CA VAL A 32 -7.24 6.64 -9.24
C VAL A 32 -7.91 7.76 -10.03
N SER A 33 -8.47 8.75 -9.33
CA SER A 33 -9.21 9.87 -9.94
C SER A 33 -8.32 10.94 -10.57
N GLU A 34 -7.01 10.91 -10.32
CA GLU A 34 -6.08 11.92 -10.80
C GLU A 34 -5.14 11.31 -11.86
N VAL A 35 -5.62 11.33 -13.10
CA VAL A 35 -4.83 10.94 -14.27
C VAL A 35 -4.18 12.23 -14.80
N PRO A 36 -2.84 12.35 -14.80
CA PRO A 36 -2.15 13.41 -15.54
C PRO A 36 -2.67 13.42 -16.99
N ALA A 37 -2.66 14.57 -17.69
CA ALA A 37 -3.18 14.66 -19.06
C ALA A 37 -2.58 13.64 -20.06
N LEU A 38 -1.48 12.99 -19.68
CA LEU A 38 -0.89 11.83 -20.34
C LEU A 38 -1.43 10.53 -19.70
N ARG A 39 -2.07 9.68 -20.51
CA ARG A 39 -2.43 8.33 -20.09
C ARG A 39 -1.13 7.56 -19.74
N PRO A 40 -0.98 7.03 -18.52
CA PRO A 40 0.20 6.24 -18.19
C PRO A 40 0.25 4.98 -19.05
N GLU A 41 1.45 4.61 -19.51
CA GLU A 41 1.68 3.39 -20.29
C GLU A 41 1.53 2.12 -19.43
N ALA A 42 1.70 2.25 -18.11
CA ALA A 42 1.53 1.17 -17.15
C ALA A 42 1.10 1.71 -15.78
N GLY A 43 0.28 0.93 -15.07
CA GLY A 43 -0.09 1.16 -13.67
C GLY A 43 -0.01 -0.15 -12.89
N ALA A 44 0.40 -0.08 -11.63
CA ALA A 44 0.46 -1.22 -10.74
C ALA A 44 -0.29 -0.90 -9.44
N ASN A 45 -1.13 -1.83 -8.98
CA ASN A 45 -1.81 -1.71 -7.70
C ASN A 45 -0.94 -2.30 -6.59
N LEU A 46 -0.24 -1.45 -5.84
CA LEU A 46 0.69 -1.90 -4.79
C LEU A 46 0.01 -2.50 -3.56
N ALA A 47 -1.33 -2.43 -3.48
CA ALA A 47 -2.10 -3.10 -2.45
C ALA A 47 -2.28 -4.61 -2.72
N THR A 48 -1.87 -5.12 -3.88
CA THR A 48 -1.95 -6.56 -4.21
C THR A 48 -0.56 -7.20 -4.29
N PRO A 49 -0.44 -8.51 -4.01
CA PRO A 49 0.81 -9.25 -4.17
C PRO A 49 1.42 -9.12 -5.57
N GLU A 50 0.57 -9.11 -6.60
CA GLU A 50 0.98 -9.00 -8.00
C GLU A 50 1.58 -7.63 -8.28
N GLY A 51 0.96 -6.55 -7.78
CA GLY A 51 1.50 -5.20 -7.94
C GLY A 51 2.82 -4.97 -7.21
N VAL A 52 3.01 -5.59 -6.04
CA VAL A 52 4.30 -5.56 -5.32
C VAL A 52 5.36 -6.36 -6.09
N ALA A 53 5.00 -7.53 -6.62
CA ALA A 53 5.92 -8.37 -7.41
C ALA A 53 6.42 -7.65 -8.68
N LEU A 54 5.56 -6.87 -9.33
CA LEU A 54 5.93 -6.06 -10.51
C LEU A 54 7.06 -5.06 -10.21
N MET A 55 7.11 -4.49 -9.00
CA MET A 55 8.14 -3.51 -8.64
C MET A 55 9.50 -4.13 -8.32
N LYS A 56 9.61 -5.46 -8.19
CA LYS A 56 10.84 -6.17 -7.77
C LYS A 56 11.45 -5.61 -6.47
N THR A 57 10.63 -5.01 -5.62
CA THR A 57 11.04 -4.37 -4.37
C THR A 57 10.20 -4.90 -3.22
N ALA A 58 10.80 -5.07 -2.06
CA ALA A 58 10.09 -5.41 -0.83
C ALA A 58 9.74 -4.13 -0.06
N TRP A 59 8.52 -4.06 0.48
CA TRP A 59 8.17 -3.06 1.47
C TRP A 59 9.03 -3.25 2.73
N ARG A 60 9.64 -2.16 3.20
CA ARG A 60 10.39 -2.14 4.46
C ARG A 60 9.62 -1.28 5.45
N TYR A 61 9.48 -1.77 6.67
CA TYR A 61 8.76 -1.11 7.74
C TYR A 61 9.68 -0.93 8.95
N SER A 62 9.55 0.22 9.62
CA SER A 62 10.08 0.46 10.96
C SER A 62 9.07 1.31 11.71
N ASP A 63 8.90 1.01 12.99
CA ASP A 63 8.18 1.89 13.90
C ASP A 63 8.87 3.25 13.95
N ALA A 64 8.07 4.31 14.01
CA ALA A 64 8.54 5.66 14.25
C ALA A 64 8.63 5.90 15.76
N GLN A 65 9.75 6.47 16.21
CA GLN A 65 9.97 6.85 17.59
C GLN A 65 10.19 8.36 17.67
N ILE A 66 9.53 9.00 18.63
CA ILE A 66 9.75 10.41 18.94
C ILE A 66 10.90 10.49 19.94
N VAL A 67 11.96 11.20 19.57
CA VAL A 67 13.16 11.38 20.38
C VAL A 67 13.39 12.85 20.67
N GLU A 68 13.82 13.16 21.89
CA GLU A 68 14.12 14.53 22.27
C GLU A 68 15.55 14.90 21.81
N VAL A 69 15.65 15.96 21.01
CA VAL A 69 16.91 16.45 20.44
C VAL A 69 17.21 17.87 20.89
N GLY A 70 18.48 18.26 20.82
CA GLY A 70 18.89 19.64 21.08
C GLY A 70 18.43 20.57 19.96
N PHE A 71 17.97 21.76 20.32
CA PHE A 71 17.63 22.83 19.39
C PHE A 71 17.95 24.18 20.03
N ASN A 72 17.75 25.28 19.31
CA ASN A 72 17.93 26.63 19.85
C ASN A 72 16.62 27.40 19.73
N GLU A 73 16.33 28.26 20.70
CA GLU A 73 15.23 29.21 20.61
C GLU A 73 15.35 30.10 19.36
N PRO A 74 14.22 30.61 18.83
CA PRO A 74 14.26 31.61 17.78
C PRO A 74 14.98 32.89 18.26
N GLY A 75 16.03 33.29 17.54
CA GLY A 75 16.67 34.60 17.73
C GLY A 75 15.84 35.73 17.14
N ALA A 76 16.32 36.97 17.26
CA ALA A 76 15.67 38.14 16.69
C ALA A 76 15.51 38.05 15.15
N ASP A 77 16.36 37.27 14.50
CA ASP A 77 16.32 36.97 13.07
C ASP A 77 15.40 35.78 12.70
N ARG A 78 14.68 35.22 13.68
CA ARG A 78 13.81 34.04 13.57
C ARG A 78 14.53 32.76 13.15
N ARG A 79 15.86 32.73 13.23
CA ARG A 79 16.65 31.51 13.08
C ARG A 79 16.84 30.85 14.43
N PRO A 80 17.21 29.56 14.49
CA PRO A 80 17.57 28.89 15.74
C PRO A 80 18.97 29.36 16.22
N SER A 81 19.07 30.64 16.58
CA SER A 81 20.29 31.33 17.01
C SER A 81 20.22 31.80 18.47
N GLY A 82 19.06 31.63 19.12
CA GLY A 82 18.85 31.95 20.53
C GLY A 82 19.47 30.92 21.48
N PRO A 83 19.16 31.02 22.79
CA PRO A 83 19.63 30.06 23.80
C PRO A 83 19.29 28.61 23.47
N ALA A 84 20.08 27.67 24.00
CA ALA A 84 19.82 26.25 23.83
C ALA A 84 18.49 25.84 24.47
N ASN A 85 17.74 25.00 23.75
CA ASN A 85 16.46 24.40 24.14
C ASN A 85 16.40 22.93 23.65
N ARG A 86 15.25 22.28 23.85
CA ARG A 86 14.95 20.93 23.43
C ARG A 86 13.74 20.94 22.51
N THR A 87 13.74 20.04 21.54
CA THR A 87 12.59 19.77 20.67
C THR A 87 12.47 18.27 20.44
N TYR A 88 11.42 17.85 19.75
CA TYR A 88 11.20 16.46 19.40
C TYR A 88 11.45 16.25 17.90
N ASP A 89 12.15 15.17 17.59
CA ASP A 89 12.40 14.68 16.23
C ASP A 89 11.86 13.24 16.10
N SER A 90 11.62 12.79 14.88
CA SER A 90 11.13 11.45 14.58
C SER A 90 12.21 10.59 13.93
N MET A 91 12.45 9.41 14.49
CA MET A 91 13.34 8.40 13.93
C MET A 91 12.58 7.14 13.49
N PRO A 92 13.06 6.38 12.48
CA PRO A 92 14.18 6.73 11.61
C PRO A 92 13.82 7.84 10.61
N HIS A 93 14.80 8.64 10.21
CA HIS A 93 14.57 9.65 9.17
C HIS A 93 14.24 9.00 7.83
N ALA A 94 13.32 9.60 7.08
CA ALA A 94 13.03 9.19 5.72
C ALA A 94 14.31 9.26 4.86
N GLY A 95 14.69 8.15 4.23
CA GLY A 95 15.92 8.06 3.43
C GLY A 95 17.21 7.86 4.23
N ALA A 96 17.16 7.58 5.53
CA ALA A 96 18.33 7.07 6.27
C ALA A 96 18.97 5.90 5.52
N ALA A 97 20.29 5.70 5.62
CA ALA A 97 21.03 4.77 4.75
C ALA A 97 20.47 3.33 4.69
N ASN A 98 19.80 2.88 5.77
CA ASN A 98 19.16 1.56 5.85
C ASN A 98 17.70 1.53 5.32
N PHE A 99 17.14 2.70 5.02
CA PHE A 99 15.79 3.01 4.50
C PHE A 99 15.83 3.84 3.20
N GLY A 100 16.96 3.86 2.48
CA GLY A 100 17.07 4.48 1.17
C GLY A 100 16.28 3.69 0.09
N PRO A 101 15.86 4.34 -1.01
CA PRO A 101 15.25 3.62 -2.12
C PRO A 101 16.24 2.60 -2.66
N THR A 102 15.76 1.38 -2.95
CA THR A 102 16.55 0.41 -3.72
C THR A 102 16.94 1.09 -5.03
N GLN A 103 18.24 1.31 -5.25
CA GLN A 103 18.72 1.99 -6.44
C GLN A 103 18.51 1.06 -7.64
N THR A 104 17.39 1.22 -8.36
CA THR A 104 17.11 0.45 -9.57
C THR A 104 18.08 0.89 -10.67
N ARG A 105 19.14 0.11 -10.87
CA ARG A 105 20.04 0.28 -12.02
C ARG A 105 19.31 -0.20 -13.28
N PHE A 106 18.82 0.73 -14.09
CA PHE A 106 18.37 0.40 -15.44
C PHE A 106 19.60 0.05 -16.29
N PRO A 107 19.60 -1.10 -17.00
CA PRO A 107 20.63 -1.37 -18.00
C PRO A 107 20.48 -0.34 -19.12
N ARG A 108 21.56 0.41 -19.40
CA ARG A 108 21.65 1.22 -20.62
C ARG A 108 21.79 0.26 -21.80
N GLY A 109 20.82 0.30 -22.71
CA GLY A 109 20.96 -0.21 -24.07
C GLY A 109 21.75 0.75 -24.94
#